data_AF-A0A0E2B9H5-F1
#
_entry.id   AF-A0A0E2B9H5-F1
#
_cell.length_a   1.000
_cell.length_b   1.000
_cell.length_c   1.000
_cell.angle_alpha   90.00
_cell.angle_beta   90.00
_cell.angle_gamma   90.00
#
_symmetry.space_group_name_H-M   'P 1'
#
loop_
_entity.id
_entity.type
_entity.pdbx_description
1 polymer ?
#
loop_
_entity_poly.entity_id
_entity_poly.type
_entity_poly.pdbx_seq_one_letter_code
_entity_poly.pdbx_strand_id
1 'polypeptide(L)' 'MTTAERLRQEGKIEGKVEGKIETARNMLLDGASLEYILKITGLTEQDLKDCGLL' A
#
# COMPACT_ATOMS: atom_id res chain seq x y z
N MET A 1 -20.31 -5.26 18.77
CA MET A 1 -19.83 -5.08 17.39
C MET A 1 -20.58 -6.06 16.52
N THR A 2 -21.37 -5.57 15.57
CA THR A 2 -22.18 -6.42 14.68
C THR A 2 -21.32 -6.97 13.54
N THR A 3 -21.73 -8.08 12.93
CA THR A 3 -21.04 -8.69 11.78
C THR A 3 -20.85 -7.69 10.62
N ALA A 4 -21.78 -6.75 10.46
CA ALA A 4 -21.71 -5.69 9.45
C ALA A 4 -20.59 -4.66 9.74
N GLU A 5 -20.32 -4.34 11.00
CA GLU A 5 -19.25 -3.41 11.38
C GLU A 5 -17.87 -4.00 11.10
N ARG A 6 -17.72 -5.32 11.31
CA ARG A 6 -16.48 -6.04 11.01
C ARG A 6 -16.16 -6.05 9.51
N LEU A 7 -17.13 -6.43 8.68
CA LEU A 7 -16.97 -6.44 7.21
C LEU A 7 -16.60 -5.06 6.65
N ARG A 8 -17.19 -3.99 7.20
CA ARG A 8 -16.91 -2.62 6.75
C ARG A 8 -15.54 -2.10 7.21
N GLN A 9 -15.03 -2.60 8.33
CA GLN A 9 -13.68 -2.30 8.79
C GLN A 9 -12.64 -3.06 7.98
N GLU A 10 -12.85 -4.36 7.74
CA GLU A 10 -11.98 -5.23 6.94
C GLU A 10 -11.83 -4.66 5.51
N GLY A 11 -12.92 -4.34 4.82
CA GLY A 11 -12.85 -3.77 3.46
C GLY A 11 -12.22 -2.37 3.40
N LYS A 12 -12.33 -1.56 4.46
CA LYS A 12 -11.66 -0.24 4.53
C LYS A 12 -10.16 -0.36 4.78
N ILE A 13 -9.73 -1.43 5.44
CA ILE A 13 -8.32 -1.72 5.68
C ILE A 13 -7.69 -2.26 4.39
N GLU A 14 -8.33 -3.22 3.73
CA GLU A 14 -7.86 -3.77 2.43
C GLU A 14 -7.70 -2.68 1.37
N GLY A 15 -8.74 -1.86 1.14
CA GLY A 15 -8.66 -0.81 0.11
C GLY A 15 -7.60 0.27 0.38
N LYS A 16 -7.26 0.53 1.65
CA LYS A 16 -6.18 1.45 2.01
C LYS A 16 -4.79 0.86 1.75
N VAL A 17 -4.64 -0.45 1.93
CA VAL A 17 -3.38 -1.15 1.67
C VAL A 17 -3.17 -1.28 0.16
N GLU A 18 -4.19 -1.71 -0.58
CA GLU A 18 -4.13 -1.82 -2.04
C GLU A 18 -3.79 -0.48 -2.71
N GLY A 19 -4.41 0.63 -2.30
CA GLY A 19 -4.14 1.94 -2.90
C GLY A 19 -2.70 2.43 -2.69
N LYS A 20 -2.07 2.10 -1.55
CA LYS A 20 -0.66 2.44 -1.30
C LYS A 20 0.29 1.61 -2.16
N ILE A 21 0.02 0.31 -2.29
CA ILE A 21 0.82 -0.60 -3.12
C ILE A 21 0.71 -0.22 -4.60
N GLU A 22 -0.49 0.10 -5.08
CA GLU A 22 -0.71 0.56 -6.45
C GLU A 22 0.04 1.87 -6.73
N THR A 23 -0.02 2.82 -5.80
CA THR A 23 0.74 4.08 -5.90
C THR A 23 2.25 3.80 -5.98
N ALA A 24 2.78 2.95 -5.08
CA ALA A 24 4.20 2.59 -5.09
C ALA A 24 4.61 1.90 -6.42
N ARG A 25 3.77 0.99 -6.93
CA ARG A 25 3.99 0.29 -8.21
C ARG A 25 4.06 1.28 -9.38
N ASN A 26 3.09 2.18 -9.47
CA ASN A 26 3.04 3.16 -10.55
C ASN A 26 4.23 4.11 -10.50
N MET A 27 4.66 4.53 -9.30
CA MET A 27 5.85 5.34 -9.13
C MET A 27 7.14 4.61 -9.53
N LEU A 28 7.28 3.32 -9.19
CA LEU A 28 8.41 2.51 -9.64
C LEU A 28 8.45 2.40 -11.17
N LEU A 29 7.29 2.19 -11.81
CA LEU A 29 7.16 2.14 -13.28
C LEU A 29 7.51 3.47 -13.94
N ASP A 30 7.20 4.59 -13.28
CA ASP A 30 7.55 5.95 -13.71
C ASP A 30 9.04 6.30 -13.46
N GLY A 31 9.81 5.38 -12.89
CA GLY A 31 11.24 5.56 -12.61
C GLY A 31 11.52 6.41 -11.37
N ALA A 32 10.55 6.60 -10.49
CA ALA A 32 10.76 7.30 -9.23
C ALA A 32 11.78 6.56 -8.35
N SER A 33 12.58 7.31 -7.59
CA SER A 33 13.53 6.71 -6.66
C SER A 33 12.82 6.04 -5.50
N LEU A 34 13.37 4.93 -5.02
CA LEU A 34 12.83 4.20 -3.86
C LEU A 34 12.58 5.13 -2.67
N GLU A 35 13.54 6.00 -2.35
CA GLU A 35 13.44 6.95 -1.23
C GLU A 35 12.24 7.91 -1.37
N TYR A 36 11.93 8.36 -2.59
CA TYR A 36 10.76 9.18 -2.87
C TYR A 36 9.46 8.38 -2.70
N ILE A 37 9.44 7.14 -3.14
CA ILE A 37 8.28 6.25 -3.02
C ILE A 37 7.96 5.97 -1.55
N LEU A 38 8.97 5.64 -0.74
CA LEU A 38 8.82 5.43 0.70
C LEU A 38 8.27 6.69 1.38
N LYS A 39 8.78 7.87 1.01
CA LYS A 39 8.30 9.16 1.55
C LYS A 39 6.84 9.46 1.20
N ILE A 40 6.41 9.20 -0.03
CA ILE A 40 5.05 9.53 -0.50
C ILE A 40 4.01 8.52 -0.01
N THR A 41 4.32 7.23 -0.13
CA THR A 41 3.38 6.15 0.24
C THR A 41 3.36 5.89 1.76
N GLY A 42 4.42 6.31 2.46
CA GLY A 42 4.65 5.99 3.86
C GLY A 42 4.85 4.50 4.11
N LEU A 43 5.19 3.74 3.06
CA LEU A 43 5.60 2.34 3.16
C LEU A 43 7.09 2.27 3.49
N THR A 44 7.49 1.14 4.06
CA THR A 44 8.89 0.78 4.27
C THR A 44 9.42 -0.06 3.11
N GLU A 45 10.73 -0.17 2.99
CA GLU A 45 11.34 -1.06 1.99
C GLU A 45 10.90 -2.52 2.19
N GLN A 46 10.71 -2.93 3.44
CA GLN A 46 10.20 -4.25 3.77
C GLN A 46 8.76 -4.44 3.28
N ASP A 47 7.89 -3.44 3.46
CA ASP A 47 6.51 -3.50 2.93
C ASP A 47 6.50 -3.72 1.42
N LEU A 48 7.42 -3.06 0.69
CA LEU A 48 7.54 -3.24 -0.77
C LEU A 48 8.03 -4.65 -1.14
N LYS A 49 8.98 -5.22 -0.39
CA LYS A 49 9.45 -6.61 -0.57
C LYS A 49 8.35 -7.62 -0.27
N ASP A 50 7.64 -7.44 0.84
CA ASP A 50 6.54 -8.31 1.26
C ASP A 50 5.39 -8.29 0.24
N CYS A 51 5.21 -7.17 -0.47
CA CYS A 51 4.25 -7.02 -1.56
C CYS A 51 4.79 -7.44 -2.95
N GLY A 52 6.07 -7.83 -3.05
CA GLY A 52 6.72 -8.26 -4.30
C GLY A 52 6.97 -7.15 -5.32
N LEU A 53 7.11 -5.90 -4.87
CA LEU A 53 7.49 -4.75 -5.70
C LEU A 53 9.02 -4.56 -5.81
N LEU A 54 9.77 -5.12 -4.87
CA LEU A 54 11.23 -5.17 -4.79
C LEU A 54 11.68 -6.62 -4.66
#